data_AF-U1FCS5-F1
#
_entry.id   AF-U1FCS5-F1
#
_cell.length_a   1.000
_cell.length_b   1.000
_cell.length_c   1.000
_cell.angle_alpha   90.00
_cell.angle_beta   90.00
_cell.angle_gamma   90.00
#
_symmetry.space_group_name_H-M   'P 1'
#
loop_
_entity.id
_entity.type
_entity.pdbx_description
1 polymer ?
#
loop_
_entity_poly.entity_id
_entity_poly.type
_entity_poly.pdbx_seq_one_letter_code
_entity_poly.pdbx_strand_id
1 'polypeptide(L)' 'PANAAHSTPVSYTKTVLTVRTDATVWATSMRMIAPNLVAELNRRLGQGTVTRVVIEGPSAPSWKHGPRSVPGRGPRDTYG' A
#
# COMPACT_ATOMS: atom_id res chain seq x y z
N PRO A 1 -15.52 -3.73 -9.85
CA PRO A 1 -15.91 -2.71 -8.85
C PRO A 1 -16.05 -3.27 -7.40
N ALA A 2 -14.99 -3.90 -6.86
CA ALA A 2 -14.92 -4.35 -5.46
C ALA A 2 -13.68 -3.80 -4.71
N ASN A 3 -12.83 -3.00 -5.37
CA ASN A 3 -11.50 -2.64 -4.85
C ASN A 3 -11.51 -1.42 -3.93
N ALA A 4 -12.45 -0.50 -4.13
CA ALA A 4 -12.49 0.77 -3.40
C ALA A 4 -12.86 0.61 -1.91
N ALA A 5 -13.51 -0.49 -1.53
CA ALA A 5 -13.94 -0.72 -0.15
C ALA A 5 -12.77 -0.97 0.82
N HIS A 6 -11.60 -1.37 0.31
CA HIS A 6 -10.43 -1.74 1.12
C HIS A 6 -9.24 -0.79 0.94
N SER A 7 -9.44 0.36 0.30
CA SER A 7 -8.40 1.35 0.05
C SER A 7 -8.87 2.75 0.39
N THR A 8 -8.20 3.40 1.34
CA THR A 8 -8.52 4.76 1.76
C THR A 8 -7.37 5.69 1.37
N PRO A 9 -7.62 6.77 0.62
CA PRO A 9 -6.60 7.80 0.39
C PRO A 9 -6.30 8.50 1.72
N VAL A 10 -5.05 8.43 2.17
CA VAL A 10 -4.61 8.99 3.46
C VAL A 10 -4.13 10.42 3.30
N SER A 11 -3.39 10.69 2.23
CA SER A 11 -2.81 12.00 2.00
C SER A 11 -2.49 12.22 0.53
N TYR A 12 -2.52 13.47 0.13
CA TYR A 12 -2.03 13.93 -1.16
C TYR A 12 -1.11 15.12 -0.91
N THR A 13 0.19 14.94 -1.12
CA THR A 13 1.21 15.95 -0.83
C THR A 13 2.23 15.99 -1.96
N LYS A 14 2.54 17.19 -2.47
CA LYS A 14 3.57 17.39 -3.50
C LYS A 14 3.41 16.42 -4.69
N THR A 15 2.20 16.24 -5.21
CA THR A 15 1.85 15.31 -6.32
C THR A 15 1.98 13.81 -5.98
N VAL A 16 2.21 13.46 -4.72
CA VAL A 16 2.25 12.06 -4.26
C VAL A 16 0.94 11.71 -3.57
N LEU A 17 0.27 10.68 -4.06
CA LEU A 17 -0.95 10.13 -3.46
C LEU A 17 -0.61 8.93 -2.58
N THR A 18 -0.87 9.04 -1.28
CA THR A 18 -0.74 7.93 -0.33
C THR A 18 -2.08 7.25 -0.15
N VAL A 19 -2.12 5.95 -0.40
CA VAL A 19 -3.29 5.10 -0.23
C VAL A 19 -2.97 4.03 0.80
N ARG A 20 -3.80 3.93 1.84
CA ARG A 20 -3.73 2.86 2.82
C ARG A 20 -4.72 1.78 2.46
N THR A 21 -4.28 0.53 2.57
CA THR A 21 -5.15 -0.62 2.44
C THR A 21 -5.09 -1.47 3.70
N ASP A 22 -6.23 -2.04 4.06
CA ASP A 22 -6.36 -2.90 5.24
C ASP A 22 -5.91 -4.35 4.96
N ALA A 23 -5.63 -4.70 3.70
CA ALA A 23 -5.30 -6.06 3.32
C ALA A 23 -4.00 -6.17 2.52
N THR A 24 -3.11 -7.07 2.96
CA THR A 24 -1.78 -7.27 2.35
C THR A 24 -1.87 -7.74 0.90
N VAL A 25 -2.79 -8.66 0.60
CA VAL A 25 -3.03 -9.14 -0.78
C VAL A 25 -3.47 -7.99 -1.70
N TRP A 26 -4.33 -7.11 -1.19
CA TRP A 26 -4.80 -5.93 -1.90
C TRP A 26 -3.68 -4.90 -2.09
N ALA A 27 -2.79 -4.73 -1.12
CA ALA A 27 -1.63 -3.85 -1.25
C ALA A 27 -0.72 -4.27 -2.41
N THR A 28 -0.46 -5.57 -2.53
CA THR A 28 0.36 -6.13 -3.62
C THR A 28 -0.32 -5.89 -4.97
N SER A 29 -1.60 -6.24 -5.10
CA SER A 29 -2.37 -5.99 -6.32
C SER A 29 -2.40 -4.51 -6.71
N MET A 30 -2.58 -3.61 -5.73
CA MET A 30 -2.54 -2.15 -5.97
C MET A 30 -1.16 -1.65 -6.40
N ARG A 31 -0.07 -2.20 -5.84
CA ARG A 31 1.30 -1.86 -6.28
C ARG A 31 1.56 -2.27 -7.73
N MET A 32 1.06 -3.44 -8.14
CA MET A 32 1.18 -3.91 -9.52
C MET A 32 0.45 -3.00 -10.51
N ILE A 33 -0.74 -2.50 -10.15
CA ILE A 33 -1.54 -1.61 -11.01
C ILE A 33 -1.26 -0.11 -10.78
N ALA A 34 -0.40 0.25 -9.83
CA ALA A 34 -0.07 1.63 -9.47
C ALA A 34 0.32 2.53 -10.66
N PRO A 35 1.16 2.11 -11.62
CA PRO A 35 1.49 2.96 -12.77
C PRO A 35 0.26 3.27 -13.65
N ASN A 36 -0.64 2.30 -13.82
CA ASN A 36 -1.89 2.50 -14.56
C ASN A 36 -2.83 3.46 -13.80
N LEU A 37 -2.88 3.35 -12.47
CA LEU A 37 -3.65 4.27 -11.64
C LEU A 37 -3.13 5.72 -11.75
N VAL A 38 -1.81 5.92 -11.74
CA VAL A 38 -1.19 7.24 -11.97
C VAL A 38 -1.59 7.79 -13.33
N ALA A 39 -1.51 6.98 -14.38
CA ALA A 39 -1.88 7.39 -15.74
C ALA A 39 -3.36 7.78 -15.84
N GLU A 40 -4.26 7.01 -15.24
CA GLU A 40 -5.69 7.31 -15.17
C GLU A 40 -5.97 8.62 -14.43
N LEU A 41 -5.33 8.81 -13.26
CA LEU A 41 -5.50 10.01 -12.44
C LEU A 41 -5.00 11.26 -13.18
N ASN A 42 -3.85 11.18 -13.84
CA ASN A 42 -3.33 12.28 -14.66
C ASN A 42 -4.22 12.56 -15.88
N ARG A 43 -4.86 11.54 -16.47
CA ARG A 43 -5.80 11.75 -17.57
C ARG A 43 -7.05 12.52 -17.14
N ARG A 44 -7.55 12.26 -15.93
CA ARG A 44 -8.79 12.87 -15.41
C ARG A 44 -8.57 14.23 -14.75
N LEU A 45 -7.46 14.40 -14.02
CA LEU A 45 -7.19 15.59 -13.21
C LEU A 45 -6.23 16.59 -13.89
N GLY A 46 -5.51 16.14 -14.92
CA GLY A 46 -4.48 16.92 -15.61
C GLY A 46 -3.10 16.28 -15.48
N GLN A 47 -2.32 16.36 -16.55
CA GLN A 47 -0.98 15.78 -16.61
C GLN A 47 -0.07 16.39 -15.54
N GLY A 48 0.63 15.53 -14.78
CA GLY A 48 1.53 15.96 -13.70
C GLY A 48 0.86 16.20 -12.35
N THR A 49 -0.45 15.97 -12.23
CA THR A 49 -1.16 16.06 -10.95
C THR A 49 -0.66 14.98 -9.98
N VAL A 50 -0.55 13.73 -10.44
CA VAL A 50 -0.03 12.63 -9.63
C VAL A 50 1.28 12.14 -10.26
N THR A 51 2.39 12.27 -9.56
CA THR A 51 3.69 11.75 -9.99
C THR A 51 3.97 10.38 -9.41
N ARG A 52 3.43 10.10 -8.22
CA ARG A 52 3.69 8.85 -7.50
C ARG A 52 2.50 8.44 -6.65
N VAL A 53 2.22 7.14 -6.61
CA VAL A 53 1.28 6.55 -5.66
C VAL A 53 2.08 5.70 -4.66
N VAL A 54 1.87 5.96 -3.38
CA VAL A 54 2.46 5.19 -2.28
C VAL A 54 1.36 4.34 -1.66
N ILE A 55 1.55 3.02 -1.68
CA ILE A 55 0.58 2.07 -1.11
C ILE A 55 1.09 1.58 0.24
N GLU A 56 0.48 2.07 1.31
CA GLU A 56 0.65 1.58 2.68
C GLU A 56 -0.22 0.33 2.85
N GLY A 57 0.41 -0.82 3.13
CA GLY A 57 -0.35 -2.02 3.53
C GLY A 57 -0.87 -1.90 4.96
N PRO A 58 -1.64 -2.89 5.44
CA PRO A 58 -1.93 -2.99 6.86
C PRO A 58 -0.61 -3.06 7.61
N SER A 59 -0.51 -2.34 8.73
CA SER A 59 0.72 -2.28 9.52
C SER A 59 1.22 -3.71 9.76
N ALA A 60 2.36 -4.06 9.15
CA ALA A 60 2.88 -5.41 9.28
C ALA A 60 3.13 -5.66 10.77
N PRO A 61 2.66 -6.77 11.36
CA PRO A 61 3.02 -7.09 12.73
C PRO A 61 4.55 -7.15 12.82
N SER A 62 5.13 -6.17 13.48
CA SER A 62 6.57 -6.15 13.76
C SER A 62 6.81 -7.07 14.95
N TRP A 63 7.24 -8.30 14.70
CA TRP A 63 7.72 -9.21 15.76
C TRP A 63 9.09 -8.79 16.36
N LYS A 64 9.56 -7.58 16.04
CA LYS A 64 10.77 -7.00 16.65
C LYS A 64 10.45 -6.48 18.04
N HIS A 65 10.53 -7.35 19.05
CA HIS A 65 10.44 -6.96 20.45
C HIS A 65 11.84 -6.64 21.01
N GLY A 66 12.28 -5.39 20.82
CA GLY A 66 13.39 -4.78 21.58
C GLY A 66 14.79 -5.40 21.42
N PRO A 67 15.80 -4.85 22.11
CA PRO A 67 17.21 -5.25 21.98
C PRO A 67 17.56 -6.63 22.57
N ARG A 68 16.59 -7.41 23.07
CA ARG A 68 16.76 -8.80 23.55
C ARG A 68 15.90 -9.80 22.77
N SER A 69 15.72 -9.58 21.47
CA SER A 69 15.01 -10.54 20.63
C SER A 69 15.91 -11.75 20.36
N VAL A 70 15.50 -12.94 20.81
CA VAL A 70 16.16 -14.21 20.45
C VAL A 70 15.87 -14.55 18.98
N PRO A 71 16.80 -15.17 18.23
CA PRO A 71 16.50 -15.69 16.89
C PRO A 71 15.63 -16.95 17.00
N GLY A 72 14.32 -16.75 17.17
CA GLY A 72 13.30 -17.78 17.09
C GLY A 72 12.69 -17.85 15.69
N ARG A 73 12.34 -19.07 15.25
CA ARG A 73 11.83 -19.38 13.90
C ARG A 73 10.73 -18.38 13.50
N GLY A 74 10.96 -17.65 12.41
CA GLY A 74 9.98 -16.73 11.82
C GLY A 74 8.64 -17.42 11.54
N PRO A 75 7.57 -16.65 11.31
CA PRO A 75 6.21 -17.16 11.17
C PRO A 75 6.18 -18.34 10.19
N ARG A 76 5.90 -19.54 10.72
CA ARG A 76 5.58 -20.74 9.93
C ARG A 76 4.16 -20.53 9.39
N ASP A 77 4.03 -20.60 8.07
CA ASP A 77 2.78 -20.68 7.33
C ASP A 77 1.64 -19.77 7.83
N THR A 78 1.56 -18.57 7.29
CA THR A 78 0.29 -17.84 7.31
C THR A 78 0.10 -17.11 5.99
N TYR A 79 -0.16 -17.88 4.93
CA TYR A 79 -0.99 -17.47 3.80
C TYR A 79 -1.73 -18.71 3.26
N GLY A 80 -2.69 -19.18 4.06
CA GLY A 80 -3.93 -19.72 3.49
C GLY A 80 -4.88 -18.58 3.14
#